data_AF-A0A3M2BMV3-F1
#
_entry.id   AF-A0A3M2BMV3-F1
#
_cell.length_a   1.000
_cell.length_b   1.000
_cell.length_c   1.000
_cell.angle_alpha   90.00
_cell.angle_beta   90.00
_cell.angle_gamma   90.00
#
_symmetry.space_group_name_H-M   'P 1'
#
loop_
_entity.id
_entity.type
_entity.pdbx_description
1 polymer ?
#
loop_
_entity_poly.entity_id
_entity_poly.type
_entity_poly.pdbx_seq_one_letter_code
_entity_poly.pdbx_strand_id
1 'polypeptide(L)'
;MRTTSSRPRPIRSTTASRSPRPLLPTSAGPGMPQRAPSARRTSTSRRARSRPIPDRPLHPVQRAHEFHVLQASDPFRDRSSFCIPRRREEPAQPKTSGMNLTRYCRATRTCQHSPAFTLIEVLIVVMILGILATIVIPQLAGATEDAEIETARHELYKLRRAIEVYEAVNNNTLPNVTEGDGTWGALTSGNQYLKSAPVNPYVGGANAGVIVFGAGPDAEYQSNYGWIYDPATGQVWAGSFDNADQPHPKP
;
A
#
# COMPACT_ATOMS: atom_id res chain seq x y z
N MET A 1 -64.78 -18.47 25.64
CA MET A 1 -65.45 -18.81 24.36
C MET A 1 -66.18 -17.57 23.84
N ARG A 2 -65.98 -17.24 22.55
CA ARG A 2 -66.67 -16.23 21.69
C ARG A 2 -66.45 -14.75 22.06
N THR A 3 -65.48 -14.06 21.44
CA THR A 3 -65.51 -13.38 20.11
C THR A 3 -66.48 -12.20 20.02
N THR A 4 -65.95 -10.97 20.03
CA THR A 4 -66.61 -9.80 19.42
C THR A 4 -65.57 -8.99 18.65
N SER A 5 -65.72 -9.06 17.32
CA SER A 5 -64.92 -8.44 16.27
C SER A 5 -65.20 -6.94 16.17
N SER A 6 -64.17 -6.10 16.27
CA SER A 6 -64.23 -4.67 15.96
C SER A 6 -63.82 -4.44 14.51
N ARG A 7 -64.79 -4.11 13.64
CA ARG A 7 -64.55 -3.64 12.27
C ARG A 7 -64.34 -2.13 12.23
N PRO A 8 -63.35 -1.59 11.51
CA PRO A 8 -63.31 -0.17 11.16
C PRO A 8 -64.15 0.14 9.91
N ARG A 9 -64.76 1.34 9.90
CA ARG A 9 -65.60 1.89 8.81
C ARG A 9 -64.73 2.47 7.67
N PRO A 10 -65.08 2.28 6.40
CA PRO A 10 -64.50 3.05 5.30
C PRO A 10 -65.23 4.38 5.08
N ILE A 11 -64.48 5.48 4.99
CA ILE A 11 -64.97 6.80 4.56
C ILE A 11 -64.93 6.85 3.03
N ARG A 12 -66.05 7.24 2.42
CA ARG A 12 -66.24 7.46 0.98
C ARG A 12 -66.66 8.91 0.77
N SER A 13 -65.90 9.66 -0.02
CA SER A 13 -66.29 10.94 -0.65
C SER A 13 -65.39 11.13 -1.87
N THR A 14 -65.78 10.73 -3.09
CA THR A 14 -66.64 11.43 -4.08
C THR A 14 -65.92 12.61 -4.77
N THR A 15 -65.92 12.56 -6.13
CA THR A 15 -65.62 13.63 -7.12
C THR A 15 -64.13 13.76 -7.54
N ALA A 16 -63.67 13.77 -8.79
CA ALA A 16 -64.23 13.86 -10.16
C ALA A 16 -63.26 13.11 -11.12
N SER A 17 -63.70 12.26 -12.03
CA SER A 17 -64.09 12.57 -13.42
C SER A 17 -63.16 13.55 -14.17
N ARG A 18 -62.09 13.03 -14.79
CA ARG A 18 -61.68 13.40 -16.16
C ARG A 18 -60.62 12.42 -16.70
N SER A 19 -61.01 11.61 -17.67
CA SER A 19 -60.10 10.93 -18.60
C SER A 19 -60.00 11.78 -19.90
N PRO A 20 -59.23 11.35 -20.91
CA PRO A 20 -57.82 11.65 -21.13
C PRO A 20 -57.62 12.58 -22.35
N ARG A 21 -56.45 13.23 -22.48
CA ARG A 21 -56.05 13.85 -23.75
C ARG A 21 -54.57 13.59 -24.06
N PRO A 22 -54.26 12.78 -25.07
CA PRO A 22 -52.96 12.79 -25.74
C PRO A 22 -52.98 13.87 -26.84
N LEU A 23 -51.96 14.72 -26.88
CA LEU A 23 -51.72 15.64 -28.00
C LEU A 23 -50.42 15.24 -28.70
N LEU A 24 -50.66 14.66 -29.88
CA LEU A 24 -49.90 14.41 -31.11
C LEU A 24 -48.43 14.86 -31.25
N PRO A 25 -47.64 14.10 -32.05
CA PRO A 25 -46.36 14.51 -32.61
C PRO A 25 -46.53 15.46 -33.81
N THR A 26 -45.68 16.48 -33.90
CA THR A 26 -45.60 17.33 -35.08
C THR A 26 -44.79 16.62 -36.16
N SER A 27 -45.48 16.23 -37.23
CA SER A 27 -44.94 15.74 -38.49
C SER A 27 -44.66 16.89 -39.48
N ALA A 28 -43.71 16.61 -40.38
CA ALA A 28 -43.68 17.01 -41.79
C ALA A 28 -42.95 18.31 -42.21
N GLY A 29 -41.84 18.07 -42.92
CA GLY A 29 -41.35 18.88 -44.03
C GLY A 29 -40.55 17.97 -45.00
N PRO A 30 -41.03 17.71 -46.23
CA PRO A 30 -40.41 16.79 -47.20
C PRO A 30 -39.57 17.51 -48.26
N GLY A 31 -38.50 16.87 -48.73
CA GLY A 31 -37.66 17.35 -49.84
C GLY A 31 -36.58 16.35 -50.28
N MET A 32 -37.00 15.30 -51.00
CA MET A 32 -36.17 14.51 -51.94
C MET A 32 -36.15 15.24 -53.32
N PRO A 33 -35.34 14.88 -54.37
CA PRO A 33 -34.52 13.67 -54.56
C PRO A 33 -33.11 13.84 -55.21
N GLN A 34 -32.29 12.78 -55.05
CA GLN A 34 -31.33 12.11 -55.97
C GLN A 34 -30.59 12.87 -57.11
N ARG A 35 -29.25 12.70 -57.17
CA ARG A 35 -28.54 12.11 -58.34
C ARG A 35 -27.06 11.79 -58.08
N ALA A 36 -26.65 10.54 -58.37
CA ALA A 36 -25.28 10.10 -58.71
C ALA A 36 -24.90 10.58 -60.15
N PRO A 37 -23.73 10.30 -60.80
CA PRO A 37 -22.67 9.31 -60.49
C PRO A 37 -21.20 9.69 -60.84
N SER A 38 -20.29 8.74 -60.54
CA SER A 38 -19.11 8.31 -61.33
C SER A 38 -17.79 9.11 -61.40
N ALA A 39 -16.72 8.29 -61.37
CA ALA A 39 -15.35 8.47 -61.89
C ALA A 39 -14.35 9.21 -60.97
N ARG A 40 -13.07 8.82 -60.81
CA ARG A 40 -12.21 7.81 -61.46
C ARG A 40 -10.83 7.84 -60.75
N ARG A 41 -10.19 6.65 -60.59
CA ARG A 41 -8.74 6.29 -60.51
C ARG A 41 -7.78 7.22 -59.72
N THR A 42 -6.88 6.72 -58.86
CA THR A 42 -5.71 5.86 -59.20
C THR A 42 -5.13 5.22 -57.92
N SER A 43 -5.04 3.90 -57.86
CA SER A 43 -3.76 3.15 -57.79
C SER A 43 -2.58 3.86 -57.12
N THR A 44 -2.21 3.46 -55.90
CA THR A 44 -0.79 3.22 -55.58
C THR A 44 -0.70 2.11 -54.55
N SER A 45 -0.35 0.92 -55.04
CA SER A 45 0.07 -0.21 -54.22
C SER A 45 1.40 0.18 -53.55
N ARG A 46 1.42 0.29 -52.22
CA ARG A 46 2.67 0.23 -51.46
C ARG A 46 2.72 -1.10 -50.74
N ARG A 47 3.23 -2.08 -51.49
CA ARG A 47 3.63 -3.41 -51.04
C ARG A 47 4.67 -3.26 -49.92
N ALA A 48 4.21 -3.18 -48.68
CA ALA A 48 5.06 -3.34 -47.51
C ALA A 48 5.55 -4.78 -47.50
N ARG A 49 6.82 -4.96 -47.84
CA ARG A 49 7.54 -6.23 -47.79
C ARG A 49 7.56 -6.68 -46.33
N SER A 50 6.72 -7.66 -45.99
CA SER A 50 6.81 -8.50 -44.81
C SER A 50 8.20 -9.14 -44.78
N ARG A 51 9.05 -8.71 -43.84
CA ARG A 51 10.33 -9.38 -43.55
C ARG A 51 10.02 -10.65 -42.75
N PRO A 52 10.57 -11.82 -43.11
CA PRO A 52 10.46 -13.03 -42.31
C PRO A 52 11.26 -12.87 -41.02
N ILE A 53 10.66 -13.20 -39.88
CA ILE A 53 11.33 -13.36 -38.59
C ILE A 53 12.07 -14.71 -38.66
N PRO A 54 13.36 -14.81 -38.31
CA PRO A 54 14.05 -16.09 -38.23
C PRO A 54 13.54 -16.90 -37.03
N ASP A 55 13.14 -18.15 -37.30
CA ASP A 55 12.74 -19.15 -36.31
C ASP A 55 13.87 -19.39 -35.30
N ARG A 56 13.54 -19.23 -34.02
CA ARG A 56 14.42 -19.57 -32.90
C ARG A 56 14.20 -21.06 -32.57
N PRO A 57 15.22 -21.93 -32.60
CA PRO A 57 15.02 -23.34 -32.30
C PRO A 57 14.66 -23.55 -30.83
N LEU A 58 13.57 -24.30 -30.61
CA LEU A 58 13.13 -24.82 -29.32
C LEU A 58 14.11 -25.91 -28.88
N HIS A 59 14.80 -25.71 -27.76
CA HIS A 59 15.56 -26.77 -27.10
C HIS A 59 14.61 -27.78 -26.44
N PRO A 60 14.89 -29.10 -26.55
CA PRO A 60 14.02 -30.13 -26.02
C PRO A 60 14.07 -30.19 -24.48
N VAL A 61 12.88 -30.44 -23.94
CA VAL A 61 12.62 -30.90 -22.58
C VAL A 61 13.41 -32.18 -22.32
N GLN A 62 14.35 -32.14 -21.39
CA GLN A 62 14.82 -33.34 -20.70
C GLN A 62 14.76 -33.17 -19.19
N ARG A 63 14.51 -34.30 -18.57
CA ARG A 63 13.68 -34.54 -17.40
C ARG A 63 14.58 -35.14 -16.31
N ALA A 64 14.54 -34.48 -15.15
CA ALA A 64 14.69 -35.01 -13.79
C ALA A 64 15.98 -35.76 -13.39
N HIS A 65 16.14 -35.78 -12.06
CA HIS A 65 17.21 -36.36 -11.23
C HIS A 65 18.41 -35.41 -11.08
N GLU A 66 18.74 -34.89 -9.89
CA GLU A 66 18.67 -35.50 -8.57
C GLU A 66 18.67 -34.44 -7.46
N PHE A 67 18.02 -34.79 -6.35
CA PHE A 67 17.97 -34.06 -5.09
C PHE A 67 19.37 -33.84 -4.49
N HIS A 68 19.69 -32.60 -4.10
CA HIS A 68 20.47 -32.39 -2.88
C HIS A 68 20.05 -31.12 -2.15
N VAL A 69 19.32 -31.37 -1.07
CA VAL A 69 19.02 -30.44 0.01
C VAL A 69 20.34 -30.02 0.65
N LEU A 70 20.63 -28.71 0.77
CA LEU A 70 21.20 -28.13 1.98
C LEU A 70 20.96 -26.61 2.01
N GLN A 71 20.09 -26.24 2.96
CA GLN A 71 19.95 -24.96 3.64
C GLN A 71 21.22 -24.10 3.69
N ALA A 72 21.08 -22.83 3.33
CA ALA A 72 21.82 -21.74 3.96
C ALA A 72 20.88 -20.53 4.10
N SER A 73 20.29 -20.45 5.28
CA SER A 73 19.60 -19.31 5.85
C SER A 73 20.58 -18.18 6.18
N ASP A 74 20.36 -17.01 5.59
CA ASP A 74 20.45 -15.64 6.13
C ASP A 74 21.63 -15.27 7.09
N PRO A 75 21.61 -14.08 7.72
CA PRO A 75 22.36 -12.95 7.22
C PRO A 75 23.34 -12.42 8.28
N PHE A 76 24.07 -11.39 7.86
CA PHE A 76 24.82 -10.45 8.67
C PHE A 76 24.27 -10.24 10.10
N ARG A 77 24.84 -10.96 11.08
CA ARG A 77 24.59 -10.76 12.50
C ARG A 77 25.86 -10.23 13.17
N ASP A 78 25.78 -8.95 13.48
CA ASP A 78 26.57 -8.20 14.44
C ASP A 78 26.84 -9.02 15.72
N ARG A 79 28.11 -9.10 16.11
CA ARG A 79 28.60 -9.94 17.20
C ARG A 79 29.45 -9.08 18.13
N SER A 80 28.76 -8.32 18.97
CA SER A 80 29.23 -7.93 20.28
C SER A 80 29.61 -9.17 21.12
N SER A 81 30.58 -8.99 22.01
CA SER A 81 31.02 -9.93 23.06
C SER A 81 32.06 -10.97 22.64
N PHE A 82 33.31 -10.53 22.68
CA PHE A 82 34.45 -11.43 22.93
C PHE A 82 35.24 -10.90 24.13
N CYS A 83 34.85 -11.34 25.31
CA CYS A 83 35.71 -11.30 26.50
C CYS A 83 36.65 -12.51 26.41
N ILE A 84 37.92 -12.28 26.09
CA ILE A 84 38.99 -13.24 26.39
C ILE A 84 39.66 -12.84 27.71
N PRO A 85 39.83 -13.77 28.66
CA PRO A 85 40.56 -13.52 29.89
C PRO A 85 42.06 -13.38 29.59
N ARG A 86 42.67 -12.28 30.08
CA ARG A 86 44.12 -12.10 30.09
C ARG A 86 44.77 -13.26 30.84
N ARG A 87 45.56 -14.07 30.12
CA ARG A 87 46.55 -14.97 30.70
C ARG A 87 47.54 -14.11 31.49
N ARG A 88 47.60 -14.36 32.79
CA ARG A 88 48.52 -13.78 33.76
C ARG A 88 49.92 -14.30 33.42
N GLU A 89 50.68 -13.53 32.64
CA GLU A 89 52.12 -13.76 32.51
C GLU A 89 52.79 -13.25 33.79
N GLU A 90 53.40 -14.17 34.52
CA GLU A 90 54.17 -13.96 35.73
C GLU A 90 55.53 -13.39 35.34
N PRO A 91 55.88 -12.13 35.70
CA PRO A 91 57.21 -11.62 35.44
C PRO A 91 58.18 -12.19 36.49
N ALA A 92 59.21 -12.86 35.97
CA ALA A 92 60.36 -13.36 36.69
C ALA A 92 60.99 -12.31 37.63
N GLN A 93 61.45 -12.80 38.79
CA GLN A 93 62.06 -12.01 39.85
C GLN A 93 63.44 -11.41 39.50
N PRO A 94 63.84 -10.32 40.18
CA PRO A 94 65.01 -9.51 39.81
C PRO A 94 66.33 -10.08 40.37
N LYS A 95 67.39 -10.07 39.56
CA LYS A 95 68.77 -10.21 40.03
C LYS A 95 69.29 -8.85 40.48
N THR A 96 69.63 -8.76 41.77
CA THR A 96 70.28 -7.60 42.38
C THR A 96 71.70 -7.42 41.86
N SER A 97 72.07 -6.22 41.41
CA SER A 97 73.45 -5.72 41.56
C SER A 97 73.55 -4.23 41.27
N GLY A 98 74.07 -3.46 42.24
CA GLY A 98 75.02 -2.38 41.96
C GLY A 98 74.51 -1.00 41.54
N MET A 99 74.24 -0.16 42.56
CA MET A 99 74.67 1.24 42.73
C MET A 99 74.26 2.37 41.74
N ASN A 100 73.59 3.36 42.34
CA ASN A 100 73.77 4.82 42.24
C ASN A 100 73.65 5.49 40.86
N LEU A 101 72.60 6.32 40.68
CA LEU A 101 72.78 7.79 40.66
C LEU A 101 71.42 8.54 40.65
N THR A 102 71.26 9.31 41.71
CA THR A 102 70.53 10.56 41.85
C THR A 102 70.08 11.31 40.59
N ARG A 103 68.83 11.82 40.68
CA ARG A 103 68.21 12.97 39.99
C ARG A 103 67.97 12.84 38.47
N TYR A 104 66.69 12.78 38.10
CA TYR A 104 66.00 13.97 37.59
C TYR A 104 64.50 13.88 37.84
N CYS A 105 64.00 14.78 38.68
CA CYS A 105 62.58 15.09 38.75
C CYS A 105 62.18 15.83 37.47
N ARG A 106 61.19 15.31 36.73
CA ARG A 106 60.14 16.14 36.14
C ARG A 106 58.90 15.30 35.83
N ALA A 107 58.25 14.81 36.88
CA ALA A 107 56.84 14.44 36.77
C ALA A 107 56.07 15.75 36.52
N THR A 108 55.78 16.06 35.26
CA THR A 108 54.73 17.02 34.92
C THR A 108 53.43 16.43 35.44
N ARG A 109 53.05 16.78 36.67
CA ARG A 109 51.68 16.62 37.15
C ARG A 109 50.82 17.51 36.28
N THR A 110 50.33 16.97 35.17
CA THR A 110 49.10 17.48 34.58
C THR A 110 48.04 17.20 35.63
N CYS A 111 47.69 18.21 36.42
CA CYS A 111 46.47 18.19 37.21
C CYS A 111 45.34 18.02 36.20
N GLN A 112 44.94 16.78 35.95
CA GLN A 112 43.72 16.47 35.22
C GLN A 112 42.59 17.01 36.09
N HIS A 113 42.20 18.25 35.82
CA HIS A 113 41.00 18.84 36.37
C HIS A 113 39.83 18.05 35.80
N SER A 114 39.37 17.03 36.52
CA SER A 114 38.12 16.36 36.19
C SER A 114 37.03 17.44 36.22
N PRO A 115 36.35 17.71 35.10
CA PRO A 115 35.28 18.69 35.09
C PRO A 115 34.19 18.22 36.06
N ALA A 116 33.98 18.99 37.13
CA ALA A 116 32.86 18.79 38.03
C ALA A 116 31.60 19.31 37.32
N PHE A 117 30.75 18.40 36.84
CA PHE A 117 29.43 18.73 36.31
C PHE A 117 28.61 19.39 37.40
N THR A 118 28.07 20.57 37.12
CA THR A 118 27.17 21.22 38.07
C THR A 118 25.77 20.64 37.93
N LEU A 119 25.04 20.53 39.04
CA LEU A 119 23.64 20.07 38.99
C LEU A 119 22.78 21.02 38.15
N ILE A 120 23.07 22.32 38.20
CA ILE A 120 22.36 23.34 37.43
C ILE A 120 22.57 23.18 35.92
N GLU A 121 23.75 22.74 35.48
CA GLU A 121 24.06 22.50 34.08
C GLU A 121 23.22 21.36 33.49
N VAL A 122 22.98 20.30 34.26
CA VAL A 122 22.07 19.23 33.84
C VAL A 122 20.59 19.66 34.00
N LEU A 123 20.26 20.42 35.03
CA LEU A 123 18.89 20.88 35.31
C LEU A 123 18.32 21.71 34.16
N ILE A 124 19.07 22.70 33.66
CA ILE A 124 18.57 23.55 32.57
C ILE A 124 18.42 22.77 31.27
N VAL A 125 19.25 21.77 31.02
CA VAL A 125 19.19 20.94 29.81
C VAL A 125 17.92 20.10 29.82
N VAL A 126 17.66 19.37 30.91
CA VAL A 126 16.44 18.55 31.00
C VAL A 126 15.17 19.41 31.03
N MET A 127 15.24 20.63 31.58
CA MET A 127 14.14 21.60 31.55
C MET A 127 13.80 22.02 30.12
N ILE A 128 14.80 22.43 29.34
CA ILE A 128 14.58 22.85 27.94
C ILE A 128 14.09 21.66 27.09
N LEU A 129 14.66 20.47 27.30
CA LEU A 129 14.18 19.25 26.63
C LEU A 129 12.73 18.93 26.97
N GLY A 130 12.29 19.13 28.22
CA GLY A 130 10.90 18.95 28.64
C GLY A 130 9.92 19.92 27.95
N ILE A 131 10.30 21.19 27.82
CA ILE A 131 9.47 22.20 27.14
C ILE A 131 9.35 21.87 25.65
N LEU A 132 10.46 21.54 24.98
CA LEU A 132 10.45 21.20 23.56
C LEU A 132 9.66 19.92 23.28
N ALA A 133 9.81 18.88 24.10
CA ALA A 133 9.09 17.62 23.91
C ALA A 133 7.56 17.82 23.91
N THR A 134 7.04 18.69 24.78
CA THR A 134 5.60 18.94 24.91
C THR A 134 4.99 19.54 23.64
N ILE A 135 5.72 20.40 22.92
CA ILE A 135 5.22 21.07 21.71
C ILE A 135 5.29 20.14 20.48
N VAL A 136 6.29 19.26 20.43
CA VAL A 136 6.55 18.40 19.25
C VAL A 136 5.59 17.22 19.15
N ILE A 137 5.17 16.62 20.28
CA ILE A 137 4.31 15.43 20.31
C ILE A 137 3.00 15.59 19.51
N PRO A 138 2.17 16.65 19.71
CA PRO A 138 0.91 16.77 18.97
C PRO A 138 1.11 16.97 17.47
N GLN A 139 2.20 17.61 17.04
CA GLN A 139 2.50 17.81 15.63
C GLN A 139 2.84 16.49 14.92
N LEU A 140 3.54 15.59 15.60
CA LEU A 140 3.90 14.28 15.05
C LEU A 140 2.68 13.38 14.84
N ALA A 141 1.70 13.43 15.75
CA ALA A 141 0.49 12.62 15.64
C ALA A 141 -0.31 12.94 14.36
N GLY A 142 -0.58 14.23 14.10
CA GLY A 142 -1.26 14.66 12.87
C GLY A 142 -0.47 14.34 11.60
N ALA A 143 0.84 14.57 11.61
CA ALA A 143 1.70 14.23 10.47
C ALA A 143 1.75 12.72 10.17
N THR A 144 1.61 11.88 11.19
CA THR A 144 1.56 10.42 11.02
C THR A 144 0.26 10.01 10.32
N GLU A 145 -0.88 10.55 10.75
CA GLU A 145 -2.17 10.28 10.10
C GLU A 145 -2.18 10.75 8.65
N ASP A 146 -1.69 11.96 8.35
CA ASP A 146 -1.57 12.46 6.98
C ASP A 146 -0.72 11.53 6.09
N ALA A 147 0.39 11.00 6.65
CA ALA A 147 1.25 10.05 5.96
C ALA A 147 0.56 8.70 5.71
N GLU A 148 -0.25 8.21 6.67
CA GLU A 148 -1.06 7.00 6.50
C GLU A 148 -2.08 7.18 5.37
N ILE A 149 -2.80 8.31 5.36
CA ILE A 149 -3.79 8.62 4.32
C ILE A 149 -3.13 8.63 2.95
N GLU A 150 -2.01 9.35 2.81
CA GLU A 150 -1.34 9.47 1.52
C GLU A 150 -0.74 8.13 1.05
N THR A 151 -0.23 7.33 1.98
CA THR A 151 0.25 5.98 1.67
C THR A 151 -0.89 5.10 1.18
N ALA A 152 -2.06 5.13 1.85
CA ALA A 152 -3.24 4.38 1.43
C ALA A 152 -3.72 4.77 0.02
N ARG A 153 -3.76 6.07 -0.28
CA ARG A 153 -4.08 6.58 -1.64
C ARG A 153 -3.05 6.11 -2.66
N HIS A 154 -1.77 6.16 -2.32
CA HIS A 154 -0.71 5.72 -3.22
C HIS A 154 -0.83 4.22 -3.54
N GLU A 155 -1.11 3.38 -2.55
CA GLU A 155 -1.38 1.95 -2.75
C GLU A 155 -2.66 1.72 -3.57
N LEU A 156 -3.72 2.50 -3.35
CA LEU A 156 -4.94 2.45 -4.17
C LEU A 156 -4.66 2.73 -5.64
N TYR A 157 -3.84 3.75 -5.94
CA TYR A 157 -3.45 4.04 -7.32
C TYR A 157 -2.62 2.91 -7.92
N LYS A 158 -1.70 2.29 -7.15
CA LYS A 158 -0.95 1.11 -7.62
C LYS A 158 -1.89 -0.03 -7.99
N LEU A 159 -2.91 -0.30 -7.16
CA LEU A 159 -3.92 -1.32 -7.43
C LEU A 159 -4.67 -1.05 -8.73
N ARG A 160 -5.22 0.15 -8.88
CA ARG A 160 -5.95 0.56 -10.10
C ARG A 160 -5.09 0.36 -11.35
N ARG A 161 -3.83 0.82 -11.30
CA ARG A 161 -2.89 0.62 -12.41
C ARG A 161 -2.57 -0.84 -12.68
N ALA A 162 -2.37 -1.65 -11.64
CA ALA A 162 -2.10 -3.08 -11.79
C ALA A 162 -3.27 -3.81 -12.45
N ILE A 163 -4.50 -3.47 -12.07
CA ILE A 163 -5.73 -4.02 -12.66
C ILE A 163 -5.86 -3.59 -14.14
N GLU A 164 -5.68 -2.30 -14.44
CA GLU A 164 -5.70 -1.79 -15.83
C GLU A 164 -4.69 -2.52 -16.73
N VAL A 165 -3.45 -2.71 -16.24
CA VAL A 165 -2.41 -3.43 -16.97
C VAL A 165 -2.74 -4.91 -17.13
N TYR A 166 -3.28 -5.55 -16.08
CA TYR A 166 -3.72 -6.94 -16.14
C TYR A 166 -4.80 -7.11 -17.21
N GLU A 167 -5.82 -6.26 -17.22
CA GLU A 167 -6.92 -6.30 -18.18
C GLU A 167 -6.41 -6.14 -19.61
N ALA A 168 -5.48 -5.20 -19.84
CA ALA A 168 -4.90 -4.95 -21.16
C ALA A 168 -4.09 -6.14 -21.71
N VAL A 169 -3.42 -6.90 -20.85
CA VAL A 169 -2.62 -8.08 -21.25
C VAL A 169 -3.48 -9.34 -21.40
N ASN A 170 -4.56 -9.45 -20.64
CA ASN A 170 -5.39 -10.66 -20.56
C ASN A 170 -6.71 -10.55 -21.35
N ASN A 171 -6.68 -9.92 -22.53
CA ASN A 171 -7.83 -9.81 -23.44
C ASN A 171 -9.11 -9.25 -22.78
N ASN A 172 -9.01 -8.15 -22.04
CA ASN A 172 -10.13 -7.55 -21.30
C ASN A 172 -10.74 -8.46 -20.21
N THR A 173 -9.96 -9.42 -19.69
CA THR A 173 -10.37 -10.24 -18.56
C THR A 173 -9.91 -9.60 -17.25
N LEU A 174 -10.83 -9.45 -16.30
CA LEU A 174 -10.53 -8.96 -14.95
C LEU A 174 -9.75 -9.98 -14.12
N PRO A 175 -8.90 -9.54 -13.19
CA PRO A 175 -8.17 -10.44 -12.31
C PRO A 175 -9.13 -11.18 -11.38
N ASN A 176 -8.92 -12.49 -11.22
CA ASN A 176 -9.67 -13.27 -10.23
C ASN A 176 -9.12 -12.99 -8.83
N VAL A 177 -9.81 -12.12 -8.10
CA VAL A 177 -9.56 -11.78 -6.69
C VAL A 177 -10.49 -12.62 -5.81
N THR A 178 -10.09 -12.94 -4.60
CA THR A 178 -10.94 -13.58 -3.59
C THR A 178 -11.00 -12.71 -2.35
N GLU A 179 -12.11 -12.71 -1.62
CA GLU A 179 -12.18 -12.03 -0.32
C GLU A 179 -11.21 -12.67 0.68
N GLY A 180 -10.63 -11.84 1.56
CA GLY A 180 -9.64 -12.28 2.54
C GLY A 180 -8.41 -11.39 2.61
N ASP A 181 -7.47 -11.75 3.48
CA ASP A 181 -6.25 -10.98 3.73
C ASP A 181 -5.20 -11.20 2.63
N GLY A 182 -4.88 -10.14 1.89
CA GLY A 182 -3.85 -10.15 0.85
C GLY A 182 -4.16 -11.01 -0.38
N THR A 183 -5.41 -11.45 -0.56
CA THR A 183 -5.86 -12.41 -1.59
C THR A 183 -6.11 -11.79 -2.97
N TRP A 184 -5.15 -11.00 -3.47
CA TRP A 184 -5.19 -10.35 -4.79
C TRP A 184 -4.99 -11.28 -6.01
N GLY A 185 -4.90 -12.59 -5.77
CA GLY A 185 -4.85 -13.62 -6.80
C GLY A 185 -3.72 -13.40 -7.82
N ALA A 186 -4.08 -13.27 -9.09
CA ALA A 186 -3.14 -13.16 -10.19
C ALA A 186 -2.31 -11.87 -10.19
N LEU A 187 -2.73 -10.83 -9.46
CA LEU A 187 -2.00 -9.55 -9.40
C LEU A 187 -0.71 -9.66 -8.55
N THR A 188 -0.74 -10.47 -7.50
CA THR A 188 0.42 -10.72 -6.63
C THR A 188 1.14 -12.02 -6.97
N SER A 189 0.50 -12.92 -7.71
CA SER A 189 1.12 -14.15 -8.18
C SER A 189 2.21 -13.86 -9.22
N GLY A 190 3.46 -14.25 -8.93
CA GLY A 190 4.57 -14.19 -9.89
C GLY A 190 5.25 -12.83 -10.04
N ASN A 191 4.99 -11.86 -9.14
CA ASN A 191 5.66 -10.55 -9.06
C ASN A 191 5.59 -9.71 -10.37
N GLN A 192 4.61 -9.97 -11.23
CA GLN A 192 4.51 -9.33 -12.54
C GLN A 192 3.79 -7.97 -12.48
N TYR A 193 2.71 -7.88 -11.69
CA TYR A 193 1.89 -6.66 -11.59
C TYR A 193 2.15 -5.95 -10.25
N LEU A 194 2.11 -6.70 -9.15
CA LEU A 194 2.42 -6.23 -7.81
C LEU A 194 3.52 -7.10 -7.20
N LYS A 195 4.44 -6.46 -6.46
CA LYS A 195 5.53 -7.16 -5.75
C LYS A 195 5.06 -7.82 -4.45
N SER A 196 4.04 -7.26 -3.82
CA SER A 196 3.45 -7.72 -2.57
C SER A 196 2.00 -7.27 -2.51
N ALA A 197 1.20 -7.92 -1.67
CA ALA A 197 -0.15 -7.46 -1.39
C ALA A 197 -0.09 -6.07 -0.72
N PRO A 198 -0.80 -5.06 -1.24
CA PRO A 198 -0.88 -3.75 -0.62
C PRO A 198 -1.67 -3.81 0.68
N VAL A 199 -1.28 -2.94 1.60
CA VAL A 199 -1.86 -2.80 2.94
C VAL A 199 -2.34 -1.36 3.08
N ASN A 200 -3.53 -1.16 3.64
CA ASN A 200 -4.10 0.16 3.92
C ASN A 200 -3.75 0.60 5.34
N PRO A 201 -2.72 1.46 5.54
CA PRO A 201 -2.31 1.88 6.87
C PRO A 201 -3.32 2.80 7.57
N TYR A 202 -4.22 3.46 6.83
CA TYR A 202 -5.23 4.34 7.42
C TYR A 202 -6.24 3.57 8.28
N VAL A 203 -6.69 2.43 7.77
CA VAL A 203 -7.51 1.45 8.51
C VAL A 203 -6.66 0.78 9.59
N GLY A 204 -5.44 0.38 9.23
CA GLY A 204 -4.46 -0.21 10.14
C GLY A 204 -4.90 -1.55 10.74
N GLY A 205 -4.14 -2.04 11.72
CA GLY A 205 -4.44 -3.28 12.43
C GLY A 205 -4.36 -4.55 11.57
N ALA A 206 -4.99 -5.63 12.04
CA ALA A 206 -4.95 -6.94 11.38
C ALA A 206 -5.76 -6.99 10.07
N ASN A 207 -6.68 -6.05 9.87
CA ASN A 207 -7.60 -6.05 8.73
C ASN A 207 -7.14 -5.14 7.59
N ALA A 208 -5.99 -4.47 7.72
CA ALA A 208 -5.49 -3.52 6.73
C ALA A 208 -5.22 -4.12 5.34
N GLY A 209 -5.03 -5.44 5.24
CA GLY A 209 -4.86 -6.17 3.98
C GLY A 209 -6.11 -6.90 3.49
N VAL A 210 -7.19 -6.89 4.28
CA VAL A 210 -8.42 -7.65 3.99
C VAL A 210 -9.18 -7.00 2.85
N ILE A 211 -9.58 -7.83 1.89
CA ILE A 211 -10.36 -7.49 0.71
C ILE A 211 -11.79 -7.99 0.91
N VAL A 212 -12.76 -7.14 0.63
CA VAL A 212 -14.18 -7.48 0.54
C VAL A 212 -14.72 -7.14 -0.84
N PHE A 213 -15.78 -7.82 -1.27
CA PHE A 213 -16.48 -7.45 -2.49
C PHE A 213 -17.55 -6.42 -2.21
N GLY A 214 -17.57 -5.38 -3.05
CA GLY A 214 -18.54 -4.30 -2.96
C GLY A 214 -18.64 -3.55 -4.28
N ALA A 215 -19.79 -2.94 -4.52
CA ALA A 215 -20.07 -2.16 -5.73
C ALA A 215 -19.87 -0.64 -5.51
N GLY A 216 -19.22 -0.24 -4.43
CA GLY A 216 -18.99 1.15 -4.10
C GLY A 216 -18.12 1.36 -2.87
N PRO A 217 -17.73 2.62 -2.60
CA PRO A 217 -16.93 3.01 -1.45
C PRO A 217 -17.73 2.99 -0.13
N ASP A 218 -17.02 3.14 0.98
CA ASP A 218 -17.61 3.22 2.31
C ASP A 218 -18.34 4.56 2.53
N ALA A 219 -19.39 4.52 3.34
CA ALA A 219 -20.14 5.71 3.76
C ALA A 219 -19.59 6.34 5.05
N GLU A 220 -18.88 5.56 5.87
CA GLU A 220 -18.35 5.95 7.17
C GLU A 220 -17.00 5.26 7.42
N TYR A 221 -16.29 5.68 8.46
CA TYR A 221 -15.05 5.02 8.88
C TYR A 221 -15.32 3.60 9.39
N GLN A 222 -14.48 2.65 8.98
CA GLN A 222 -14.50 1.26 9.44
C GLN A 222 -13.09 0.68 9.65
N SER A 223 -12.99 -0.41 10.40
CA SER A 223 -11.72 -1.09 10.73
C SER A 223 -11.72 -2.60 10.40
N ASN A 224 -12.69 -3.05 9.62
CA ASN A 224 -12.96 -4.46 9.31
C ASN A 224 -12.24 -4.94 8.04
N TYR A 225 -11.91 -4.04 7.12
CA TYR A 225 -11.20 -4.36 5.88
C TYR A 225 -10.42 -3.17 5.33
N GLY A 226 -9.36 -3.44 4.59
CA GLY A 226 -8.51 -2.43 3.97
C GLY A 226 -8.96 -2.04 2.56
N TRP A 227 -9.65 -2.95 1.85
CA TRP A 227 -9.91 -2.82 0.42
C TRP A 227 -11.29 -3.32 0.03
N ILE A 228 -11.91 -2.63 -0.92
CA ILE A 228 -13.18 -3.03 -1.54
C ILE A 228 -12.92 -3.22 -3.03
N TYR A 229 -13.26 -4.40 -3.55
CA TYR A 229 -13.09 -4.73 -4.97
C TYR A 229 -14.43 -5.12 -5.59
N ASP A 230 -14.73 -4.57 -6.77
CA ASP A 230 -15.88 -5.01 -7.57
C ASP A 230 -15.43 -6.03 -8.63
N PRO A 231 -15.76 -7.32 -8.49
CA PRO A 231 -15.41 -8.33 -9.49
C PRO A 231 -16.17 -8.18 -10.81
N ALA A 232 -17.25 -7.41 -10.87
CA ALA A 232 -18.02 -7.18 -12.09
C ALA A 232 -17.44 -6.06 -12.96
N THR A 233 -16.88 -5.01 -12.32
CA THR A 233 -16.38 -3.82 -13.03
C THR A 233 -14.86 -3.66 -12.96
N GLY A 234 -14.18 -4.35 -12.04
CA GLY A 234 -12.76 -4.17 -11.77
C GLY A 234 -12.43 -2.92 -10.95
N GLN A 235 -13.43 -2.18 -10.49
CA GLN A 235 -13.22 -1.00 -9.65
C GLN A 235 -12.72 -1.41 -8.27
N VAL A 236 -11.90 -0.52 -7.68
CA VAL A 236 -11.32 -0.72 -6.36
C VAL A 236 -11.38 0.59 -5.57
N TRP A 237 -11.75 0.46 -4.30
CA TRP A 237 -11.77 1.52 -3.31
C TRP A 237 -10.94 1.13 -2.09
N ALA A 238 -10.36 2.13 -1.44
CA ALA A 238 -9.74 1.94 -0.15
C ALA A 238 -10.82 1.93 0.93
N GLY A 239 -10.71 1.02 1.89
CA GLY A 239 -11.59 0.98 3.06
C GLY A 239 -11.45 2.27 3.87
N SER A 240 -12.57 2.79 4.35
CA SER A 240 -12.70 4.09 5.04
C SER A 240 -12.47 5.31 4.14
N PHE A 241 -12.59 5.18 2.82
CA PHE A 241 -12.56 6.30 1.88
C PHE A 241 -13.88 6.42 1.13
N ASP A 242 -14.21 7.65 0.73
CA ASP A 242 -15.37 7.97 -0.10
C ASP A 242 -15.10 7.80 -1.60
N ASN A 243 -16.08 8.17 -2.44
CA ASN A 243 -15.96 8.07 -3.90
C ASN A 243 -14.93 9.03 -4.53
N ALA A 244 -14.51 10.07 -3.79
CA ALA A 244 -13.50 11.03 -4.22
C ALA A 244 -12.12 10.71 -3.64
N ASP A 245 -11.93 9.48 -3.14
CA ASP A 245 -10.72 9.02 -2.46
C ASP A 245 -10.34 9.92 -1.27
N GLN A 246 -11.34 10.49 -0.59
CA GLN A 246 -11.16 11.22 0.67
C GLN A 246 -11.41 10.29 1.86
N PRO A 247 -10.56 10.32 2.89
CA PRO A 247 -10.74 9.49 4.08
C PRO A 247 -11.91 10.00 4.91
N HIS A 248 -12.66 9.07 5.49
CA HIS A 248 -13.63 9.36 6.54
C HIS A 248 -12.91 9.57 7.87
N PRO A 249 -13.27 10.59 8.66
CA PRO A 249 -12.59 10.90 9.92
C PRO A 249 -12.62 9.71 10.89
N LYS A 250 -11.47 9.41 11.52
CA LYS A 250 -11.39 8.39 12.56
C LYS A 250 -12.25 8.81 13.77
N PRO A 251 -12.99 7.87 14.40
CA PRO A 251 -13.83 8.14 15.57
C PRO A 251 -13.05 8.45 16.85
#